data_AF-A0A975I4F3-F1
#
_entry.id   AF-A0A975I4F3-F1
#
_cell.length_a   1.000
_cell.length_b   1.000
_cell.length_c   1.000
_cell.angle_alpha   90.00
_cell.angle_beta   90.00
_cell.angle_gamma   90.00
#
_symmetry.space_group_name_H-M   'P 1'
#
loop_
_entity.id
_entity.type
_entity.pdbx_description
1 polymer ?
#
loop_
_entity_poly.entity_id
_entity_poly.type
_entity_poly.pdbx_seq_one_letter_code
_entity_poly.pdbx_strand_id
1 'polypeptide(L)'
;MGQGGLPQLIQPTFEQPGYKHFNLKPNLTPELQWAKTSMQSPYGTSGSNWKSSPETFGWTIDIPSNSSATLSFPYQDGRQLREGGLAVNTATRLIKEGRRQWLQMKAGSGLYHFTLGAKAN
;
A
#
# COMPACT_ATOMS: atom_id res chain seq x y z
N MET A 1 -28.57 -11.36 -7.13
CA MET A 1 -28.08 -10.68 -8.35
C MET A 1 -26.79 -9.97 -8.03
N GLY A 2 -25.69 -10.35 -8.68
CA GLY A 2 -24.52 -9.48 -8.92
C GLY A 2 -23.63 -9.08 -7.75
N GLN A 3 -23.25 -9.98 -6.82
CA GLN A 3 -22.08 -9.74 -5.98
C GLN A 3 -20.82 -9.93 -6.84
N GLY A 4 -20.52 -8.94 -7.69
CA GLY A 4 -19.24 -8.86 -8.39
C GLY A 4 -18.14 -8.75 -7.35
N GLY A 5 -17.39 -9.82 -7.14
CA GLY A 5 -16.26 -9.85 -6.23
C GLY A 5 -15.27 -8.75 -6.59
N LEU A 6 -15.26 -7.68 -5.81
CA LEU A 6 -14.23 -6.64 -5.89
C LEU A 6 -12.86 -7.31 -5.69
N PRO A 7 -11.83 -7.00 -6.50
CA PRO A 7 -10.48 -7.46 -6.24
C PRO A 7 -10.04 -7.00 -4.85
N GLN A 8 -9.83 -7.96 -3.96
CA GLN A 8 -9.66 -7.85 -2.51
C GLN A 8 -8.37 -7.11 -2.08
N LEU A 9 -8.19 -5.84 -2.47
CA LEU A 9 -6.97 -5.07 -2.16
C LEU A 9 -7.18 -3.90 -1.19
N ILE A 10 -8.43 -3.52 -0.92
CA ILE A 10 -8.78 -2.45 0.02
C ILE A 10 -9.75 -3.05 1.04
N GLN A 11 -9.26 -3.35 2.24
CA GLN A 11 -10.10 -3.79 3.35
C GLN A 11 -10.47 -2.56 4.19
N PRO A 12 -11.73 -2.08 4.14
CA PRO A 12 -12.19 -1.08 5.09
C PRO A 12 -12.25 -1.71 6.48
N THR A 13 -11.45 -1.19 7.42
CA THR A 13 -11.57 -1.59 8.83
C THR A 13 -12.84 -0.96 9.39
N PHE A 14 -13.84 -1.78 9.70
CA PHE A 14 -15.13 -1.36 10.29
C PHE A 14 -15.01 -0.80 11.71
N GLU A 15 -13.81 -0.71 12.27
CA GLU A 15 -13.55 -0.24 13.64
C GLU A 15 -13.66 1.29 13.80
N GLN A 16 -13.85 2.04 12.71
CA GLN A 16 -14.16 3.48 12.76
C GLN A 16 -15.38 3.78 11.88
N PRO A 17 -16.50 4.28 12.44
CA PRO A 17 -17.62 4.72 11.62
C PRO A 17 -17.16 5.85 10.69
N GLY A 18 -17.29 5.63 9.37
CA GLY A 18 -17.13 6.69 8.35
C GLY A 18 -16.00 6.52 7.32
N TYR A 19 -15.48 5.32 7.04
CA TYR A 19 -14.41 5.10 6.02
C TYR A 19 -13.15 5.96 6.23
N LYS A 20 -12.91 6.43 7.46
CA LYS A 20 -11.78 7.32 7.79
C LYS A 20 -10.42 6.62 7.72
N HIS A 21 -10.41 5.31 7.91
CA HIS A 21 -9.20 4.50 7.87
C HIS A 21 -9.37 3.23 7.03
N PHE A 22 -8.37 2.92 6.20
CA PHE A 22 -8.35 1.69 5.41
C PHE A 22 -6.96 1.05 5.38
N ASN A 23 -6.93 -0.28 5.29
CA ASN A 23 -5.69 -1.03 5.25
C ASN A 23 -5.40 -1.47 3.82
N LEU A 24 -4.21 -1.11 3.36
CA LEU A 24 -3.66 -1.51 2.08
C LEU A 24 -2.54 -2.52 2.33
N LYS A 25 -2.78 -3.77 1.95
CA LYS A 25 -1.82 -4.87 2.01
C LYS A 25 -1.77 -5.54 0.62
N PRO A 26 -0.68 -5.36 -0.15
CA PRO A 26 -0.55 -5.98 -1.45
C PRO A 26 -0.32 -7.48 -1.27
N ASN A 27 -1.10 -8.29 -1.98
CA ASN A 27 -0.97 -9.73 -1.91
C ASN A 27 0.07 -10.20 -2.94
N LEU A 28 1.32 -10.28 -2.51
CA LEU A 28 2.44 -10.71 -3.35
C LEU A 28 2.43 -12.23 -3.46
N THR A 29 1.72 -12.72 -4.45
CA THR A 29 1.75 -14.11 -4.90
C THR A 29 2.67 -14.22 -6.12
N PRO A 30 3.31 -15.38 -6.35
CA PRO A 30 4.15 -15.59 -7.54
C PRO A 30 3.40 -15.34 -8.87
N GLU A 31 2.08 -15.46 -8.85
CA GLU A 31 1.20 -15.24 -9.99
C GLU A 31 0.78 -13.76 -10.16
N LEU A 32 0.85 -12.94 -9.10
CA LEU A 32 0.41 -11.54 -9.12
C LEU A 32 1.59 -10.59 -8.93
N GLN A 33 2.19 -10.18 -10.04
CA GLN A 33 3.30 -9.23 -10.07
C GLN A 33 2.84 -7.77 -10.07
N TRP A 34 1.57 -7.50 -10.33
CA TRP A 34 1.03 -6.16 -10.28
C TRP A 34 -0.45 -6.23 -9.98
N ALA A 35 -0.96 -5.19 -9.34
CA ALA A 35 -2.40 -5.00 -9.23
C ALA A 35 -2.75 -3.53 -9.23
N LYS A 36 -3.82 -3.22 -9.95
CA LYS A 36 -4.39 -1.88 -10.05
C LYS A 36 -5.83 -1.95 -9.57
N THR A 37 -6.10 -1.23 -8.49
CA THR A 37 -7.44 -1.02 -7.97
C THR A 37 -7.71 0.47 -7.96
N SER A 38 -8.85 0.86 -8.50
CA SER A 38 -9.37 2.22 -8.44
C SER A 38 -10.80 2.14 -7.95
N MET A 39 -11.10 2.85 -6.88
CA MET A 39 -12.43 2.90 -6.29
C MET A 39 -12.89 4.34 -6.24
N GLN A 40 -13.95 4.66 -6.99
CA GLN A 40 -14.64 5.94 -6.84
C GLN A 40 -15.52 5.88 -5.62
N SER A 41 -15.27 6.77 -4.67
CA SER A 41 -16.09 6.97 -3.48
C SER A 41 -16.76 8.36 -3.57
N PRO A 42 -17.86 8.59 -2.83
CA PRO A 42 -18.49 9.92 -2.75
C PRO A 42 -17.55 11.01 -2.20
N TYR A 43 -16.49 10.62 -1.48
CA TYR A 43 -15.47 11.53 -0.94
C TYR A 43 -14.30 11.81 -1.90
N GLY A 44 -14.26 11.14 -3.06
CA GLY A 44 -13.16 11.24 -4.01
C GLY A 44 -12.82 9.90 -4.65
N THR A 45 -11.93 9.94 -5.65
CA THR A 45 -11.34 8.72 -6.21
C THR A 45 -10.24 8.26 -5.25
N SER A 46 -10.20 6.97 -4.94
CA SER A 46 -9.09 6.34 -4.23
C SER A 46 -8.44 5.33 -5.17
N GLY A 47 -7.15 5.49 -5.41
CA GLY A 47 -6.36 4.62 -6.27
C GLY A 47 -5.32 3.83 -5.47
N SER A 48 -5.13 2.56 -5.79
CA SER A 48 -4.02 1.76 -5.30
C SER A 48 -3.47 0.95 -6.47
N ASN A 49 -2.28 1.31 -6.93
CA ASN A 49 -1.62 0.67 -8.06
C ASN A 49 -0.22 0.25 -7.63
N TRP A 50 -0.02 -1.05 -7.43
CA TRP A 50 1.30 -1.59 -7.13
C TRP A 50 1.78 -2.50 -8.24
N LYS A 51 3.10 -2.48 -8.45
CA LYS A 51 3.83 -3.31 -9.39
C LYS A 51 5.09 -3.80 -8.70
N SER A 52 5.15 -5.10 -8.46
CA SER A 52 6.36 -5.81 -8.06
C SER A 52 7.14 -6.23 -9.30
N SER A 53 8.45 -6.13 -9.20
CA SER A 53 9.42 -6.61 -10.18
C SER A 53 10.57 -7.25 -9.39
N PRO A 54 11.39 -8.10 -10.02
CA PRO A 54 12.47 -8.81 -9.33
C PRO A 54 13.41 -7.87 -8.57
N GLU A 55 13.66 -6.68 -9.09
CA GLU A 55 14.61 -5.72 -8.51
C GLU A 55 13.94 -4.56 -7.76
N THR A 56 12.71 -4.18 -8.16
CA THR A 56 12.02 -2.99 -7.65
C THR A 56 10.54 -3.26 -7.41
N PHE A 57 9.95 -2.61 -6.42
CA PHE A 57 8.51 -2.62 -6.17
C PHE A 57 7.99 -1.18 -6.15
N GLY A 58 7.15 -0.82 -7.12
CA GLY A 58 6.50 0.49 -7.18
C GLY A 58 5.07 0.41 -6.66
N TRP A 59 4.63 1.39 -5.88
CA TRP A 59 3.26 1.49 -5.37
C TRP A 59 2.78 2.93 -5.35
N THR A 60 1.83 3.24 -6.23
CA THR A 60 1.09 4.49 -6.27
C THR A 60 -0.18 4.35 -5.45
N ILE A 61 -0.38 5.25 -4.48
CA ILE A 61 -1.55 5.26 -3.62
C ILE A 61 -2.13 6.66 -3.62
N ASP A 62 -3.42 6.76 -3.87
CA ASP A 62 -4.18 7.99 -3.91
C ASP A 62 -5.24 7.91 -2.81
N ILE A 63 -5.10 8.78 -1.80
CA ILE A 63 -5.94 8.83 -0.61
C ILE A 63 -6.72 10.15 -0.64
N PRO A 64 -8.06 10.12 -0.70
CA PRO A 64 -8.86 11.33 -0.74
C PRO A 64 -8.73 12.14 0.55
N SER A 65 -9.07 13.43 0.48
CA SER A 65 -9.09 14.32 1.63
C SER A 65 -10.08 13.81 2.69
N ASN A 66 -9.69 13.85 3.98
CA ASN A 66 -10.41 13.25 5.13
C ASN A 66 -10.27 11.72 5.33
N SER A 67 -9.31 11.08 4.66
CA SER A 67 -9.00 9.67 4.91
C SER A 67 -7.54 9.45 5.27
N SER A 68 -7.24 8.31 5.87
CA SER A 68 -5.89 7.85 6.15
C SER A 68 -5.78 6.37 5.83
N ALA A 69 -4.59 5.92 5.44
CA ALA A 69 -4.34 4.52 5.11
C ALA A 69 -3.20 3.94 5.92
N THR A 70 -3.33 2.68 6.31
CA THR A 70 -2.18 1.90 6.79
C THR A 70 -1.64 1.08 5.62
N LEU A 71 -0.39 1.34 5.27
CA LEU A 71 0.32 0.73 4.15
C LEU A 71 1.23 -0.36 4.68
N SER A 72 1.12 -1.57 4.15
CA SER A 72 1.98 -2.70 4.50
C SER A 72 2.83 -3.10 3.30
N PHE A 73 4.12 -2.79 3.33
CA PHE A 73 5.05 -3.15 2.27
C PHE A 73 5.76 -4.46 2.58
N PRO A 74 6.06 -5.30 1.59
CA PRO A 74 7.00 -6.41 1.79
C PRO A 74 8.38 -5.85 2.15
N TYR A 75 8.89 -6.13 3.34
CA TYR A 75 10.26 -5.76 3.68
C TYR A 75 11.19 -6.93 3.37
N GLN A 76 12.28 -6.64 2.68
CA GLN A 76 13.39 -7.56 2.48
C GLN A 76 14.68 -6.83 2.84
N ASP A 77 15.59 -7.57 3.47
CA ASP A 77 16.92 -7.06 3.81
C ASP A 77 17.61 -6.52 2.54
N GLY A 78 18.26 -5.35 2.66
CA GLY A 78 18.92 -4.67 1.55
C GLY A 78 18.03 -3.83 0.64
N ARG A 79 16.70 -3.75 0.87
CA ARG A 79 15.83 -2.81 0.15
C ARG A 79 15.52 -1.55 0.95
N GLN A 80 15.49 -0.41 0.26
CA GLN A 80 15.14 0.89 0.84
C GLN A 80 13.82 1.38 0.26
N LEU A 81 12.88 1.73 1.14
CA LEU A 81 11.64 2.38 0.76
C LEU A 81 11.92 3.84 0.42
N ARG A 82 11.44 4.29 -0.73
CA ARG A 82 11.50 5.67 -1.18
C ARG A 82 10.12 6.17 -1.50
N GLU A 83 9.83 7.44 -1.22
CA GLU A 83 8.60 8.13 -1.56
C GLU A 83 8.96 9.28 -2.50
N GLY A 84 8.44 9.27 -3.72
CA GLY A 84 8.74 10.30 -4.72
C GLY A 84 10.23 10.42 -5.08
N GLY A 85 11.01 9.36 -4.84
CA GLY A 85 12.48 9.36 -5.02
C GLY A 85 13.29 9.68 -3.76
N LEU A 86 12.65 10.15 -2.68
CA LEU A 86 13.30 10.43 -1.40
C LEU A 86 13.25 9.20 -0.49
N ALA A 87 14.33 8.88 0.21
CA ALA A 87 14.33 7.76 1.17
C ALA A 87 13.31 8.03 2.29
N VAL A 88 12.37 7.10 2.48
CA VAL A 88 11.40 7.17 3.57
C VAL A 88 12.13 6.81 4.86
N ASN A 89 12.40 7.83 5.67
CA ASN A 89 12.91 7.66 7.03
C ASN A 89 11.83 7.97 8.09
N THR A 90 10.58 8.08 7.65
CA THR A 90 9.39 8.23 8.50
C THR A 90 9.22 7.01 9.40
N ALA A 91 8.47 7.16 10.49
CA ALA A 91 8.09 6.13 11.46
C ALA A 91 7.46 4.87 10.80
N THR A 92 8.30 4.02 10.23
CA THR A 92 7.94 2.73 9.67
C THR A 92 8.08 1.68 10.77
N ARG A 93 7.06 0.88 10.95
CA ARG A 93 7.05 -0.21 11.92
C ARG A 93 7.29 -1.53 11.20
N LEU A 94 8.40 -2.19 11.49
CA LEU A 94 8.64 -3.53 10.98
C LEU A 94 7.81 -4.53 11.77
N ILE A 95 6.93 -5.24 11.09
CA ILE A 95 6.10 -6.32 11.61
C ILE A 95 6.61 -7.64 11.04
N LYS A 96 6.97 -8.59 11.90
CA LYS A 96 7.32 -9.95 11.48
C LYS A 96 6.08 -10.82 11.57
N GLU A 97 5.61 -11.32 10.44
CA GLU A 97 4.44 -12.20 10.34
C GLU A 97 4.92 -13.58 9.87
N GLY A 98 5.16 -14.48 10.83
CA GLY A 98 5.76 -15.79 10.57
C GLY A 98 7.17 -15.68 9.99
N ARG A 99 7.37 -16.17 8.76
CA ARG A 99 8.65 -16.09 8.03
C ARG A 99 8.80 -14.82 7.17
N ARG A 100 7.75 -14.01 7.02
CA ARG A 100 7.76 -12.79 6.19
C ARG A 100 7.85 -11.55 7.07
N GLN A 101 8.48 -10.52 6.54
CA GLN A 101 8.58 -9.22 7.19
C GLN A 101 7.79 -8.19 6.40
N TRP A 102 7.02 -7.38 7.11
CA TRP A 102 6.17 -6.34 6.56
C TRP A 102 6.56 -5.00 7.16
N LEU A 103 6.84 -4.02 6.32
CA LEU A 103 7.04 -2.65 6.74
C LEU A 103 5.68 -1.97 6.77
N GLN A 104 5.16 -1.68 7.96
CA GLN A 104 3.90 -0.99 8.14
C GLN A 104 4.15 0.51 8.34
N MET A 105 3.41 1.36 7.62
CA MET A 105 3.42 2.80 7.86
C MET A 105 2.03 3.39 7.72
N LYS A 106 1.80 4.54 8.35
CA LYS A 106 0.56 5.30 8.22
C LYS A 106 0.79 6.43 7.23
N ALA A 107 -0.09 6.53 6.24
CA ALA A 107 -0.16 7.64 5.29
C ALA A 107 -1.47 8.41 5.49
N GLY A 108 -1.40 9.74 5.40
CA GLY A 108 -2.57 10.61 5.48
C GLY A 108 -3.30 10.71 4.14
N SER A 109 -4.11 11.75 3.97
CA SER A 109 -4.67 12.10 2.66
C SER A 109 -3.60 12.70 1.75
N GLY A 110 -3.57 12.26 0.50
CA GLY A 110 -2.58 12.71 -0.47
C GLY A 110 -2.30 11.65 -1.53
N LEU A 111 -1.55 12.07 -2.55
CA LEU A 111 -1.01 11.19 -3.56
C LEU A 111 0.41 10.79 -3.14
N TYR A 112 0.60 9.50 -2.91
CA TYR A 112 1.88 8.93 -2.53
C TYR A 112 2.40 8.03 -3.63
N HIS A 113 3.71 8.11 -3.88
CA HIS A 113 4.38 7.27 -4.85
C HIS A 113 5.56 6.59 -4.19
N PHE A 114 5.35 5.36 -3.72
CA PHE A 114 6.38 4.58 -3.08
C PHE A 114 7.13 3.72 -4.09
N THR A 115 8.44 3.61 -3.90
CA THR A 115 9.32 2.73 -4.66
C THR A 115 10.27 2.06 -3.69
N LEU A 116 10.25 0.75 -3.65
CA LEU A 116 11.14 -0.07 -2.86
C LEU A 116 12.16 -0.69 -3.82
N GLY A 117 13.41 -0.23 -3.74
CA GLY A 117 14.52 -0.72 -4.57
C GLY A 117 15.70 -1.14 -3.70
N ALA A 118 16.77 -1.65 -4.33
CA ALA A 118 18.02 -1.89 -3.63
C ALA A 118 18.51 -0.60 -2.93
N LYS A 119 19.00 -0.73 -1.71
CA LYS A 119 19.64 0.38 -1.00
C LYS A 119 20.85 0.82 -1.84
N ALA A 120 20.85 2.08 -2.28
CA ALA A 120 22.04 2.67 -2.89
C ALA A 120 23.14 2.67 -1.82
N ASN A 121 24.26 2.01 -2.13
CA ASN A 121 25.43 1.91 -1.28
C ASN A 121 26.30 3.16 -1.40
#